data_AF-A0A1E5QFI1-F1
#
_entry.id   AF-A0A1E5QFI1-F1
#
_cell.length_a   1.000
_cell.length_b   1.000
_cell.length_c   1.000
_cell.angle_alpha   90.00
_cell.angle_beta   90.00
_cell.angle_gamma   90.00
#
_symmetry.space_group_name_H-M   'P 1'
#
loop_
_entity.id
_entity.type
_entity.pdbx_description
1 polymer ?
#
loop_
_entity_poly.entity_id
_entity_poly.type
_entity_poly.pdbx_seq_one_letter_code
_entity_poly.pdbx_strand_id
1 'polypeptide(L)'
;MQLEFVPVEEFYFALTLAVKPLEEIDRPGLVEQVRSRLHAELGQPSTVAAAAHNTFNYVFRVPDVENTPAPRLIVSVLDWHDKLRISSDYGWALDAERKPTRTLLFEQRADFAQVLRSHLQDWWQIPLIQ
;
A
#
# COMPACT_ATOMS: atom_id res chain seq x y z
N MET A 1 -10.92 4.87 8.56
CA MET A 1 -10.04 3.81 8.05
C MET A 1 -8.90 3.66 9.03
N GLN A 2 -8.52 2.44 9.39
CA GLN A 2 -7.39 2.15 10.26
C GLN A 2 -6.29 1.45 9.45
N LEU A 3 -5.03 1.84 9.65
CA LEU A 3 -3.86 1.21 9.04
C LEU A 3 -2.98 0.64 10.14
N GLU A 4 -2.87 -0.70 10.17
CA GLU A 4 -1.99 -1.40 11.11
C GLU A 4 -0.67 -1.71 10.43
N PHE A 5 0.40 -1.07 10.88
CA PHE A 5 1.73 -1.29 10.33
C PHE A 5 2.18 -2.74 10.49
N VAL A 6 2.79 -3.27 9.43
CA VAL A 6 3.33 -4.62 9.36
C VAL A 6 4.85 -4.53 9.43
N PRO A 7 5.48 -4.92 10.54
CA PRO A 7 6.92 -4.87 10.66
C PRO A 7 7.59 -5.98 9.82
N VAL A 8 8.89 -5.87 9.61
CA VAL A 8 9.66 -6.77 8.73
C VAL A 8 9.57 -8.24 9.16
N GLU A 9 9.48 -8.49 10.47
CA GLU A 9 9.36 -9.82 11.06
C GLU A 9 8.05 -10.52 10.65
N GLU A 10 7.01 -9.74 10.36
CA GLU A 10 5.72 -10.27 9.93
C GLU A 10 5.56 -10.21 8.40
N PHE A 11 6.45 -9.58 7.64
CA PHE A 11 6.21 -9.28 6.22
C PHE A 11 5.92 -10.49 5.31
N TYR A 12 6.37 -11.69 5.66
CA TYR A 12 6.22 -12.91 4.84
C TYR A 12 4.77 -13.21 4.41
N PHE A 13 3.74 -12.79 5.16
CA PHE A 13 2.35 -13.03 4.72
C PHE A 13 1.95 -12.12 3.54
N ALA A 14 2.49 -10.90 3.44
CA ALA A 14 2.12 -9.93 2.40
C ALA A 14 2.59 -10.39 1.01
N LEU A 15 3.67 -11.19 0.94
CA LEU A 15 4.18 -11.80 -0.29
C LEU A 15 3.20 -12.81 -0.92
N THR A 16 2.20 -13.27 -0.16
CA THR A 16 1.25 -14.29 -0.63
C THR A 16 -0.01 -13.70 -1.27
N LEU A 17 -0.11 -12.37 -1.37
CA LEU A 17 -1.32 -11.66 -1.80
C LEU A 17 -1.17 -11.04 -3.20
N ALA A 18 -2.31 -10.81 -3.84
CA ALA A 18 -2.42 -10.24 -5.18
C ALA A 18 -2.29 -8.70 -5.17
N VAL A 19 -1.28 -8.16 -4.49
CA VAL A 19 -1.09 -6.70 -4.38
C VAL A 19 -0.79 -6.09 -5.76
N LYS A 20 -1.60 -5.13 -6.18
CA LYS A 20 -1.47 -4.43 -7.48
C LYS A 20 -1.40 -2.92 -7.27
N PRO A 21 -0.73 -2.17 -8.19
CA PRO A 21 -0.75 -0.71 -8.16
C PRO A 21 -2.19 -0.19 -8.09
N LEU A 22 -2.42 0.74 -7.18
CA LEU A 22 -3.69 1.41 -6.98
C LEU A 22 -3.58 2.87 -7.42
N GLU A 23 -2.54 3.57 -6.97
CA GLU A 23 -2.20 4.93 -7.41
C GLU A 23 -0.68 5.09 -7.56
N GLU A 24 -0.28 5.98 -8.48
CA GLU A 24 1.07 6.48 -8.60
C GLU A 24 1.03 8.00 -8.61
N ILE A 25 1.82 8.62 -7.75
CA ILE A 25 1.85 10.06 -7.56
C ILE A 25 3.24 10.54 -7.91
N ASP A 26 3.29 11.31 -9.00
CA ASP A 26 4.48 11.92 -9.54
C ASP A 26 4.56 13.37 -9.07
N ARG A 27 5.23 13.58 -7.93
CA ARG A 27 5.46 14.91 -7.39
C ARG A 27 6.88 15.02 -6.86
N PRO A 28 7.69 15.97 -7.36
CA PRO A 28 9.05 16.18 -6.88
C PRO A 28 9.12 16.32 -5.36
N GLY A 29 10.02 15.55 -4.74
CA GLY A 29 10.26 15.57 -3.29
C GLY A 29 9.17 14.90 -2.42
N LEU A 30 8.06 14.41 -3.00
CA LEU A 30 7.02 13.71 -2.24
C LEU A 30 7.55 12.41 -1.62
N VAL A 31 8.31 11.64 -2.41
CA VAL A 31 8.90 10.37 -1.97
C VAL A 31 9.72 10.58 -0.69
N GLU A 32 10.61 11.56 -0.68
CA GLU A 32 11.46 11.86 0.46
C GLU A 32 10.68 12.36 1.68
N GLN A 33 9.65 13.19 1.47
CA GLN A 33 8.77 13.64 2.55
C GLN A 33 8.03 12.48 3.21
N VAL A 34 7.44 11.59 2.40
CA VAL A 34 6.71 10.42 2.91
C VAL A 34 7.65 9.43 3.58
N ARG A 35 8.82 9.16 2.98
CA ARG A 35 9.87 8.31 3.56
C ARG A 35 10.29 8.83 4.93
N SER A 36 10.58 10.12 5.05
CA SER A 36 10.97 10.75 6.30
C SER A 36 9.86 10.65 7.35
N ARG A 37 8.60 10.91 6.95
CA ARG A 37 7.45 10.83 7.85
C ARG A 37 7.23 9.41 8.36
N LEU A 38 7.18 8.42 7.47
CA LEU A 38 6.97 7.02 7.83
C LEU A 38 8.13 6.48 8.68
N HIS A 39 9.36 6.88 8.38
CA HIS A 39 10.51 6.48 9.19
C HIS A 39 10.46 7.08 10.60
N ALA A 40 10.05 8.34 10.75
CA ALA A 40 9.91 8.97 12.06
C ALA A 40 8.82 8.32 12.92
N GLU A 41 7.74 7.85 12.30
CA GLU A 41 6.57 7.31 12.99
C GLU A 41 6.63 5.81 13.25
N LEU A 42 7.17 5.03 12.29
CA LEU A 42 7.13 3.57 12.29
C LEU A 42 8.52 2.93 12.34
N GLY A 43 9.58 3.73 12.19
CA GLY A 43 10.95 3.24 12.11
C GLY A 43 11.24 2.59 10.76
N GLN A 44 11.73 1.35 10.77
CA GLN A 44 12.21 0.70 9.57
C GLN A 44 11.06 0.26 8.64
N PRO A 45 11.25 0.26 7.30
CA PRO A 45 10.27 -0.27 6.36
C PRO A 45 9.99 -1.77 6.56
N SER A 46 8.83 -2.24 6.09
CA SER A 46 8.41 -3.64 6.17
C SER A 46 9.27 -4.60 5.34
N THR A 47 10.06 -4.08 4.39
CA THR A 47 11.03 -4.88 3.64
C THR A 47 12.37 -4.19 3.60
N VAL A 48 13.44 -4.99 3.65
CA VAL A 48 14.74 -4.59 3.12
C VAL A 48 14.59 -4.50 1.61
N ALA A 49 14.26 -3.31 1.10
CA ALA A 49 14.08 -3.10 -0.32
C ALA A 49 15.34 -3.55 -1.07
N ALA A 50 15.16 -4.32 -2.14
CA ALA A 50 16.26 -4.54 -3.08
C ALA A 50 16.46 -3.19 -3.79
N ALA A 51 17.52 -2.47 -3.41
CA ALA A 51 17.81 -1.08 -3.82
C ALA A 51 17.76 -0.82 -5.35
N ALA A 52 17.67 -1.87 -6.17
CA ALA A 52 17.47 -1.80 -7.60
C ALA A 52 16.06 -1.35 -8.05
N HIS A 53 15.03 -1.46 -7.20
CA HIS A 53 13.63 -1.20 -7.62
C HIS A 53 12.90 -0.19 -6.74
N ASN A 54 13.19 -0.17 -5.45
CA ASN A 54 12.66 0.78 -4.48
C ASN A 54 13.67 0.95 -3.33
N THR A 55 13.51 2.02 -2.57
CA THR A 55 14.32 2.35 -1.39
C THR A 55 13.57 2.09 -0.09
N PHE A 56 12.23 2.06 -0.11
CA PHE A 56 11.40 1.65 1.01
C PHE A 56 10.11 0.94 0.56
N ASN A 57 9.49 0.22 1.50
CA ASN A 57 8.14 -0.31 1.37
C ASN A 57 7.53 -0.47 2.76
N TYR A 58 6.53 0.34 3.09
CA TYR A 58 5.74 0.21 4.31
C TYR A 58 4.42 -0.47 3.97
N VAL A 59 4.13 -1.57 4.67
CA VAL A 59 2.94 -2.38 4.47
C VAL A 59 2.01 -2.26 5.66
N PHE A 60 0.72 -2.23 5.37
CA PHE A 60 -0.35 -2.05 6.35
C PHE A 60 -1.44 -3.09 6.14
N ARG A 61 -1.99 -3.60 7.24
CA ARG A 61 -3.28 -4.28 7.26
C ARG A 61 -4.39 -3.25 7.44
N VAL A 62 -5.52 -3.47 6.78
CA VAL A 62 -6.71 -2.62 6.91
C VAL A 62 -7.85 -3.50 7.44
N PRO A 63 -8.07 -3.57 8.76
CA PRO A 63 -9.02 -4.52 9.36
C PRO A 63 -10.48 -4.17 9.06
N ASP A 64 -10.80 -2.88 8.90
CA ASP A 64 -12.17 -2.39 8.78
C ASP A 64 -12.70 -2.35 7.32
N VAL A 65 -12.01 -3.00 6.39
CA VAL A 65 -12.40 -3.01 4.98
C VAL A 65 -12.62 -4.44 4.51
N GLU A 66 -13.82 -4.71 4.00
CA GLU A 66 -14.14 -5.98 3.39
C GLU A 66 -13.28 -6.23 2.15
N ASN A 67 -12.61 -7.39 2.10
CA ASN A 67 -11.78 -7.79 0.96
C ASN A 67 -11.95 -9.27 0.59
N THR A 68 -13.20 -9.74 0.55
CA THR A 68 -13.53 -11.13 0.20
C THR A 68 -12.95 -11.54 -1.17
N PRO A 69 -12.29 -12.71 -1.27
CA PRO A 69 -12.14 -13.81 -0.30
C PRO A 69 -10.97 -13.68 0.69
N ALA A 70 -10.11 -12.66 0.57
CA ALA A 70 -9.01 -12.48 1.50
C ALA A 70 -9.55 -11.98 2.86
N PRO A 71 -9.12 -12.58 3.98
CA PRO A 71 -9.63 -12.20 5.30
C PRO A 71 -9.11 -10.84 5.77
N ARG A 72 -8.09 -10.29 5.12
CA ARG A 72 -7.44 -9.04 5.47
C ARG A 72 -7.04 -8.31 4.20
N LEU A 73 -7.34 -7.02 4.15
CA LEU A 73 -6.87 -6.14 3.10
C LEU A 73 -5.46 -5.65 3.40
N ILE A 74 -4.61 -5.62 2.38
CA ILE A 74 -3.26 -5.06 2.46
C ILE A 74 -3.14 -3.81 1.61
N VAL A 75 -2.45 -2.83 2.17
CA VAL A 75 -1.99 -1.63 1.48
C VAL A 75 -0.47 -1.57 1.62
N SER A 76 0.22 -1.22 0.54
CA SER A 76 1.64 -0.93 0.56
C SER A 76 1.95 0.44 0.00
N VAL A 77 2.89 1.13 0.63
CA VAL A 77 3.37 2.47 0.27
C VAL A 77 4.86 2.35 0.03
N LEU A 78 5.28 2.60 -1.20
CA LEU A 78 6.66 2.42 -1.64
C LEU A 78 7.04 3.50 -2.65
N ASP A 79 8.34 3.71 -2.84
CA ASP A 79 8.86 4.49 -3.95
C ASP A 79 9.08 3.61 -5.18
N TRP A 80 8.79 4.16 -6.36
CA TRP A 80 9.03 3.48 -7.63
C TRP A 80 9.42 4.50 -8.69
N HIS A 81 10.67 4.46 -9.16
CA HIS A 81 11.21 5.44 -10.11
C HIS A 81 10.94 6.90 -9.72
N ASP A 82 11.25 7.26 -8.47
CA ASP A 82 11.04 8.60 -7.89
C ASP A 82 9.56 9.03 -7.77
N LYS A 83 8.62 8.07 -7.91
CA LYS A 83 7.19 8.28 -7.66
C LYS A 83 6.76 7.58 -6.39
N LEU A 84 5.78 8.15 -5.70
CA LEU A 84 5.11 7.46 -4.61
C LEU A 84 4.09 6.49 -5.23
N ARG A 85 4.24 5.20 -4.98
CA ARG A 85 3.27 4.18 -5.41
C ARG A 85 2.52 3.66 -4.18
N ILE A 86 1.20 3.72 -4.27
CA ILE A 86 0.28 3.05 -3.35
C ILE A 86 -0.23 1.81 -4.08
N SER A 87 -0.09 0.65 -3.44
CA SER A 87 -0.60 -0.62 -3.97
C SER A 87 -1.52 -1.29 -2.96
N SER A 88 -2.43 -2.11 -3.45
CA SER A 88 -3.34 -2.87 -2.60
C SER A 88 -3.84 -4.11 -3.33
N ASP A 89 -4.20 -5.14 -2.57
CA ASP A 89 -4.97 -6.28 -3.06
C ASP A 89 -6.49 -6.02 -3.08
N TYR A 90 -6.96 -4.80 -2.79
CA TYR A 90 -8.37 -4.45 -2.89
C TYR A 90 -8.91 -4.73 -4.31
N GLY A 91 -9.97 -5.54 -4.38
CA GLY A 91 -10.57 -5.97 -5.65
C GLY A 91 -9.80 -7.07 -6.37
N TRP A 92 -8.74 -7.61 -5.77
CA TRP A 92 -7.93 -8.70 -6.31
C TRP A 92 -7.87 -9.88 -5.35
N ALA A 93 -7.84 -11.08 -5.92
CA ALA A 93 -7.60 -12.31 -5.18
C ALA A 93 -6.72 -13.24 -5.99
N LEU A 94 -6.10 -14.22 -5.33
CA LEU A 94 -5.47 -15.34 -6.03
C LEU A 94 -6.51 -16.43 -6.25
N ASP A 95 -6.57 -16.98 -7.46
CA ASP A 95 -7.33 -18.19 -7.74
C ASP A 95 -6.63 -19.45 -7.20
N ALA A 96 -7.23 -20.63 -7.45
CA ALA A 96 -6.68 -21.91 -7.03
C ALA A 96 -5.28 -22.22 -7.62
N GLU A 97 -4.92 -21.58 -8.74
CA GLU A 97 -3.61 -21.71 -9.39
C GLU A 97 -2.64 -20.61 -8.96
N ARG A 98 -2.99 -19.81 -7.95
CA ARG A 98 -2.24 -18.64 -7.47
C ARG A 98 -2.08 -17.55 -8.53
N LYS A 99 -3.03 -17.43 -9.46
CA LYS A 99 -3.06 -16.33 -10.44
C LYS A 99 -3.96 -15.19 -9.93
N PRO A 100 -3.53 -13.93 -10.07
CA PRO A 100 -4.37 -12.78 -9.73
C PRO A 100 -5.64 -12.72 -10.59
N THR A 101 -6.80 -12.67 -9.94
CA THR A 101 -8.13 -12.54 -10.55
C THR A 101 -8.89 -11.38 -9.90
N ARG A 102 -9.77 -10.73 -10.67
CA ARG A 102 -10.60 -9.62 -10.20
C ARG A 102 -11.76 -10.16 -9.36
N THR A 103 -12.04 -9.52 -8.24
CA THR A 103 -13.24 -9.80 -7.42
C THR A 103 -14.36 -8.83 -7.79
N LEU A 104 -15.54 -9.01 -7.18
CA LEU A 104 -16.68 -8.09 -7.36
C LEU A 104 -16.37 -6.66 -6.87
N LEU A 105 -15.42 -6.49 -5.96
CA LEU A 105 -14.98 -5.19 -5.44
C LEU A 105 -14.04 -4.45 -6.41
N PHE A 106 -13.61 -5.09 -7.51
CA PHE A 106 -12.67 -4.49 -8.44
C PHE A 106 -13.15 -3.15 -9.02
N GLU A 107 -14.46 -3.04 -9.30
CA GLU A 107 -15.05 -1.80 -9.83
C GLU A 107 -15.03 -0.64 -8.82
N GLN A 108 -14.89 -0.94 -7.53
CA GLN A 108 -14.83 0.06 -6.44
C GLN A 108 -13.40 0.52 -6.13
N ARG A 109 -12.40 0.05 -6.89
CA ARG A 109 -10.99 0.38 -6.61
C ARG A 109 -10.71 1.88 -6.67
N ALA A 110 -11.36 2.62 -7.57
CA ALA A 110 -11.18 4.07 -7.67
C ALA A 110 -11.69 4.79 -6.40
N ASP A 111 -12.87 4.41 -5.91
CA ASP A 111 -13.46 4.98 -4.71
C ASP A 111 -12.61 4.64 -3.47
N PHE A 112 -12.18 3.38 -3.36
CA PHE A 112 -11.27 2.94 -2.30
C PHE A 112 -9.95 3.72 -2.33
N ALA A 113 -9.38 3.93 -3.51
CA ALA A 113 -8.15 4.70 -3.69
C ALA A 113 -8.31 6.14 -3.20
N GLN A 114 -9.43 6.79 -3.53
CA GLN A 114 -9.73 8.14 -3.06
C GLN A 114 -9.87 8.22 -1.54
N VAL A 115 -10.57 7.27 -0.91
CA VAL A 115 -10.72 7.21 0.55
C VAL A 115 -9.36 6.99 1.22
N LEU A 116 -8.59 6.02 0.73
CA LEU A 116 -7.26 5.72 1.25
C LEU A 116 -6.34 6.94 1.11
N ARG A 117 -6.28 7.56 -0.07
CA ARG A 117 -5.48 8.76 -0.30
C ARG A 117 -5.85 9.88 0.66
N SER A 118 -7.15 10.14 0.83
CA SER A 118 -7.61 11.21 1.75
C SER A 118 -7.16 10.91 3.18
N HIS A 119 -7.32 9.67 3.63
CA HIS A 119 -6.85 9.24 4.94
C HIS A 119 -5.33 9.39 5.12
N LEU A 120 -4.54 9.02 4.10
CA LEU A 120 -3.07 9.16 4.13
C LEU A 120 -2.62 10.62 4.17
N GLN A 121 -3.30 11.50 3.44
CA GLN A 121 -3.05 12.94 3.50
C GLN A 121 -3.25 13.48 4.91
N ASP A 122 -4.39 13.13 5.52
CA ASP A 122 -4.74 13.59 6.87
C ASP A 122 -3.80 12.99 7.91
N TRP A 123 -3.43 11.71 7.78
CA TRP A 123 -2.54 11.06 8.74
C TRP A 123 -1.12 11.61 8.68
N TRP A 124 -0.55 11.72 7.49
CA TRP A 124 0.83 12.18 7.31
C TRP A 124 0.97 13.69 7.33
N GLN A 125 -0.14 14.43 7.22
CA GLN A 125 -0.16 15.89 7.04
C GLN A 125 0.65 16.30 5.79
N ILE A 126 0.60 15.48 4.73
CA ILE A 126 1.28 15.70 3.46
C ILE A 126 0.21 15.73 2.37
N PRO A 127 0.07 16.82 1.59
CA PRO A 127 -0.84 16.82 0.45
C PRO A 127 -0.37 15.77 -0.55
N LEU A 128 -1.25 14.92 -1.09
CA LEU A 128 -0.92 13.90 -2.08
C LEU A 128 -1.45 14.27 -3.48
N ILE A 129 -2.45 15.13 -3.55
CA ILE A 129 -2.89 15.82 -4.77
C ILE A 129 -2.41 17.28 -4.76
N GLN A 130 -2.28 17.87 -5.95
CA GLN A 130 -2.12 19.31 -6.13
C GLN A 130 -3.47 20.02 -6.12
#